data_AF-A0A816PNY8-F1
#
_entry.id   AF-A0A816PNY8-F1
#
_cell.length_a   1.000
_cell.length_b   1.000
_cell.length_c   1.000
_cell.angle_alpha   90.00
_cell.angle_beta   90.00
_cell.angle_gamma   90.00
#
_symmetry.space_group_name_H-M   'P 1'
#
loop_
_entity.id
_entity.type
_entity.pdbx_description
1 polymer ?
#
loop_
_entity_poly.entity_id
_entity_poly.type
_entity_poly.pdbx_seq_one_letter_code
_entity_poly.pdbx_strand_id
1 'polypeptide(L)'
;MQGWLGPWLGDNDIPILYALPAIVLATVFITVPFVARELIPLMEAQGNDEEEAAIVLGASGWTTFLKVTLPNIKWGLLYGVILCNARAMGEFGAVSVVSGHIRGETNTLPLHVEILYNEYTFSAAFAVSSILALLALVTLLIKTWIESRHTGDIRQADA
;
A
#
# COMPACT_ATOMS: atom_id res chain seq x y z
N MET A 1 15.06 24.50 -4.19
CA MET A 1 16.27 24.13 -3.42
C MET A 1 16.60 25.21 -2.37
N GLN A 2 15.64 25.53 -1.48
CA GLN A 2 15.88 26.40 -0.31
C GLN A 2 15.14 25.77 0.88
N GLY A 3 15.86 25.01 1.69
CA GLY A 3 15.38 24.41 2.93
C GLY A 3 16.57 23.95 3.74
N TRP A 4 16.43 23.90 5.07
CA TRP A 4 17.54 23.58 5.98
C TRP A 4 18.18 22.19 5.73
N LEU A 5 17.41 21.26 5.14
CA LEU A 5 17.85 19.92 4.72
C LEU A 5 18.33 19.85 3.26
N GLY A 6 18.23 20.94 2.50
CA GLY A 6 18.56 20.99 1.07
C GLY A 6 20.04 20.77 0.75
N PRO A 7 21.00 21.37 1.48
CA PRO A 7 22.42 21.16 1.23
C PRO A 7 22.88 19.74 1.59
N TRP A 8 22.41 19.20 2.72
CA TRP A 8 22.82 17.87 3.21
C TRP A 8 22.31 16.72 2.32
N LEU A 9 21.12 16.87 1.72
CA LEU A 9 20.61 15.92 0.72
C LEU A 9 21.31 16.05 -0.64
N GLY A 10 21.77 17.25 -1.00
CA GLY A 10 22.56 17.47 -2.22
C GLY A 10 23.95 16.82 -2.14
N ASP A 11 24.60 16.89 -0.97
CA ASP A 11 25.94 16.33 -0.75
C ASP A 11 25.97 14.78 -0.73
N ASN A 12 24.81 14.13 -0.54
CA ASN A 12 24.69 12.66 -0.50
C ASN A 12 24.12 12.05 -1.79
N ASP A 13 23.89 12.83 -2.85
CA ASP A 13 23.38 12.34 -4.14
C ASP A 13 22.08 11.50 -4.01
N ILE A 14 21.22 11.85 -3.03
CA ILE A 14 19.92 11.23 -2.84
C ILE A 14 18.87 12.14 -3.50
N PRO A 15 18.49 11.92 -4.76
CA PRO A 15 17.40 12.66 -5.37
C PRO A 15 16.12 12.42 -4.57
N ILE A 16 15.53 13.47 -3.99
CA ILE A 16 14.27 13.40 -3.21
C ILE A 16 13.06 13.65 -4.12
N LEU A 17 13.28 14.35 -5.22
CA LEU A 17 12.31 14.50 -6.30
C LEU A 17 12.80 13.60 -7.44
N TYR A 18 11.90 12.86 -8.08
CA TYR A 18 12.23 12.00 -9.24
C TYR A 18 12.98 10.71 -8.93
N ALA A 19 12.86 10.17 -7.71
CA ALA A 19 13.53 8.93 -7.31
C ALA A 19 12.60 7.96 -6.58
N LEU A 20 13.01 6.68 -6.55
CA LEU A 20 12.29 5.60 -5.87
C LEU A 20 11.87 5.93 -4.42
N PRO A 21 12.70 6.58 -3.56
CA PRO A 21 12.30 6.92 -2.19
C PRO A 21 11.08 7.83 -2.12
N ALA A 22 10.95 8.75 -3.08
CA ALA A 22 9.85 9.70 -3.14
C ALA A 22 8.53 9.00 -3.51
N ILE A 23 8.60 8.04 -4.44
CA ILE A 23 7.48 7.19 -4.82
C ILE A 23 7.02 6.33 -3.64
N VAL A 24 7.98 5.74 -2.89
CA VAL A 24 7.70 4.94 -1.68
C VAL A 24 7.02 5.79 -0.60
N LEU A 25 7.52 6.99 -0.32
CA LEU A 25 6.90 7.86 0.68
C LEU A 25 5.49 8.30 0.28
N ALA A 26 5.28 8.63 -1.00
CA ALA A 26 3.96 8.98 -1.52
C ALA A 26 2.97 7.81 -1.41
N THR A 27 3.39 6.60 -1.78
CA THR A 27 2.54 5.41 -1.64
C THR A 27 2.24 5.10 -0.18
N VAL A 28 3.25 5.10 0.70
CA VAL A 28 3.07 4.89 2.14
C VAL A 28 2.06 5.89 2.73
N PHE A 29 2.20 7.18 2.40
CA PHE A 29 1.30 8.21 2.89
C PHE A 29 -0.16 7.97 2.48
N ILE A 30 -0.37 7.48 1.25
CA ILE A 30 -1.71 7.18 0.75
C ILE A 30 -2.25 5.89 1.33
N THR A 31 -1.40 4.89 1.58
CA THR A 31 -1.84 3.55 1.99
C THR A 31 -2.01 3.36 3.50
N VAL A 32 -1.22 4.06 4.33
CA VAL A 32 -1.32 4.01 5.80
C VAL A 32 -2.76 4.19 6.32
N PRO A 33 -3.55 5.20 5.89
CA PRO A 33 -4.91 5.37 6.38
C PRO A 33 -5.85 4.22 5.98
N PHE A 34 -5.58 3.52 4.88
CA PHE A 34 -6.37 2.34 4.50
C PHE A 34 -6.08 1.15 5.41
N VAL A 35 -4.80 0.91 5.72
CA VAL A 35 -4.40 -0.16 6.65
C VAL A 35 -4.97 0.10 8.05
N ALA A 36 -4.93 1.35 8.52
CA ALA A 36 -5.50 1.72 9.81
C ALA A 36 -7.03 1.50 9.86
N ARG A 37 -7.76 1.83 8.79
CA ARG A 37 -9.21 1.61 8.71
C ARG A 37 -9.63 0.14 8.76
N GLU A 38 -8.75 -0.76 8.36
CA GLU A 38 -8.98 -2.21 8.43
C GLU A 38 -8.58 -2.79 9.79
N LEU A 39 -7.43 -2.36 10.33
CA LEU A 39 -6.88 -2.89 11.57
C LEU A 39 -7.64 -2.41 12.82
N ILE A 40 -8.05 -1.14 12.88
CA ILE A 40 -8.73 -0.59 14.06
C ILE A 40 -10.00 -1.39 14.41
N PRO A 41 -10.97 -1.59 13.51
CA PRO A 41 -12.19 -2.33 13.85
C PRO A 41 -11.92 -3.82 14.16
N LEU A 42 -10.90 -4.42 13.54
CA LEU A 42 -10.47 -5.78 13.86
C LEU A 42 -9.96 -5.86 15.31
N MET A 43 -9.10 -4.91 15.70
CA MET A 43 -8.55 -4.86 17.06
C MET A 43 -9.64 -4.56 18.09
N GLU A 44 -10.57 -3.65 17.78
CA GLU A 44 -11.72 -3.34 18.65
C GLU A 44 -12.62 -4.56 18.84
N ALA A 45 -12.81 -5.40 17.81
CA ALA A 45 -13.60 -6.63 17.90
C ALA A 45 -12.91 -7.76 18.68
N GLN A 46 -11.57 -7.84 18.62
CA GLN A 46 -10.79 -8.84 19.36
C GLN A 46 -10.69 -8.52 20.86
N GLY A 47 -10.86 -7.26 21.26
CA GLY A 47 -10.76 -6.81 22.64
C GLY A 47 -9.32 -6.72 23.16
N ASN A 48 -9.17 -6.25 24.40
CA ASN A 48 -7.87 -5.95 25.02
C ASN A 48 -7.47 -6.91 26.14
N ASP A 49 -8.23 -7.99 26.38
CA ASP A 49 -8.04 -8.91 27.51
C ASP A 49 -6.63 -9.53 27.55
N GLU A 50 -6.10 -9.91 26.38
CA GLU A 50 -4.74 -10.46 26.22
C GLU A 50 -3.65 -9.42 26.54
N GLU A 51 -3.86 -8.16 26.16
CA GLU A 51 -2.92 -7.06 26.42
C GLU A 51 -2.93 -6.67 27.90
N GLU A 52 -4.11 -6.63 28.53
CA GLU A 52 -4.26 -6.36 29.96
C GLU A 52 -3.63 -7.48 30.79
N ALA A 53 -3.83 -8.75 30.43
CA ALA A 53 -3.18 -9.88 31.09
C ALA A 53 -1.64 -9.79 31.02
N ALA A 54 -1.08 -9.40 29.87
CA ALA A 54 0.36 -9.21 29.72
C ALA A 54 0.90 -8.07 30.58
N ILE A 55 0.17 -6.95 30.69
CA ILE A 55 0.53 -5.81 31.55
C ILE A 55 0.47 -6.22 33.03
N VAL A 56 -0.55 -6.97 33.45
CA VAL A 56 -0.68 -7.48 34.83
C VAL A 56 0.46 -8.45 35.17
N LEU A 57 0.94 -9.24 34.20
CA LEU A 57 2.12 -10.10 34.34
C LEU A 57 3.46 -9.35 34.34
N GLY A 58 3.45 -8.01 34.23
CA GLY A 58 4.63 -7.16 34.27
C GLY A 58 5.35 -6.99 32.93
N ALA A 59 4.70 -7.30 31.80
CA ALA A 59 5.27 -7.04 30.49
C ALA A 59 5.33 -5.52 30.21
N SER A 60 6.45 -5.06 29.63
CA SER A 60 6.55 -3.69 29.13
C SER A 60 5.70 -3.50 27.87
N GLY A 61 5.17 -2.30 27.62
CA GLY A 61 4.30 -2.04 26.46
C GLY A 61 4.90 -2.43 25.11
N TRP A 62 6.23 -2.35 24.94
CA TRP A 62 6.91 -2.83 23.74
C TRP A 62 6.91 -4.36 23.62
N THR A 63 7.02 -5.06 24.76
CA THR A 63 6.93 -6.52 24.82
C THR A 63 5.51 -6.99 24.55
N THR A 64 4.50 -6.31 25.11
CA THR A 64 3.08 -6.57 24.83
C THR A 64 2.78 -6.40 23.34
N PHE A 65 3.21 -5.28 22.75
CA PHE A 65 3.01 -5.04 21.31
C PHE A 65 3.63 -6.13 20.43
N LEU A 66 4.90 -6.50 20.66
CA LEU A 66 5.60 -7.44 19.78
C LEU A 66 5.19 -8.90 20.01
N LYS A 67 4.88 -9.30 21.25
CA LYS A 67 4.61 -10.72 21.59
C LYS A 67 3.13 -11.06 21.69
N VAL A 68 2.26 -10.08 21.88
CA VAL A 68 0.82 -10.31 22.10
C VAL A 68 0.03 -9.66 20.97
N THR A 69 0.12 -8.34 20.80
CA THR A 69 -0.66 -7.60 19.80
C THR A 69 -0.32 -8.02 18.37
N LEU A 70 0.96 -7.95 17.98
CA LEU A 70 1.43 -8.22 16.62
C LEU A 70 1.08 -9.64 16.10
N PRO A 71 1.30 -10.74 16.86
CA PRO A 71 0.91 -12.07 16.41
C PRO A 71 -0.62 -12.29 16.41
N ASN A 72 -1.38 -11.59 17.24
CA ASN A 72 -2.84 -11.69 17.27
C ASN A 72 -3.46 -11.03 16.03
N ILE A 73 -2.99 -9.83 15.67
CA ILE A 73 -3.48 -9.10 14.49
C ILE A 73 -2.87 -9.57 13.16
N LYS A 74 -1.98 -10.58 13.15
CA LYS A 74 -1.18 -10.95 11.98
C LYS A 74 -2.02 -11.24 10.73
N TRP A 75 -3.19 -11.86 10.89
CA TRP A 75 -4.07 -12.21 9.79
C TRP A 75 -4.83 -11.00 9.25
N GLY A 76 -5.29 -10.11 10.13
CA GLY A 76 -5.89 -8.85 9.72
C GLY A 76 -4.88 -7.88 9.10
N LEU A 77 -3.64 -7.86 9.60
CA LEU A 77 -2.55 -7.11 9.01
C LEU A 77 -2.20 -7.64 7.61
N LEU A 78 -2.16 -8.96 7.43
CA LEU A 78 -1.90 -9.59 6.13
C LEU A 78 -3.02 -9.27 5.12
N TYR A 79 -4.28 -9.25 5.57
CA TYR A 79 -5.42 -8.80 4.77
C TYR A 79 -5.30 -7.31 4.38
N GLY A 80 -4.98 -6.45 5.36
CA GLY A 80 -4.71 -5.03 5.13
C GLY A 80 -3.55 -4.78 4.16
N VAL A 81 -2.49 -5.60 4.20
CA VAL A 81 -1.36 -5.53 3.26
C VAL A 81 -1.77 -5.93 1.85
N ILE A 82 -2.60 -6.97 1.68
CA ILE A 82 -3.11 -7.37 0.36
C ILE A 82 -4.01 -6.26 -0.22
N LEU A 83 -4.87 -5.66 0.60
CA LEU A 83 -5.71 -4.52 0.22
C LEU A 83 -4.88 -3.30 -0.18
N CYS A 84 -3.87 -2.98 0.62
CA CYS A 84 -2.90 -1.92 0.37
C CYS A 84 -2.17 -2.13 -0.97
N ASN A 85 -1.70 -3.35 -1.24
CA ASN A 85 -1.03 -3.69 -2.50
C ASN A 85 -1.95 -3.49 -3.72
N ALA A 86 -3.21 -3.95 -3.63
CA ALA A 86 -4.20 -3.72 -4.67
C ALA A 86 -4.47 -2.21 -4.90
N ARG A 87 -4.44 -1.40 -3.84
CA ARG A 87 -4.60 0.06 -3.92
C ARG A 87 -3.39 0.73 -4.58
N ALA A 88 -2.18 0.35 -4.15
CA ALA A 88 -0.92 0.89 -4.67
C ALA A 88 -0.75 0.65 -6.17
N MET A 89 -1.22 -0.50 -6.69
CA MET A 89 -1.25 -0.78 -8.13
C MET A 89 -2.10 0.22 -8.94
N GLY A 90 -3.09 0.86 -8.32
CA GLY A 90 -3.94 1.88 -8.93
C GLY A 90 -3.53 3.32 -8.66
N GLU A 91 -2.43 3.55 -7.93
CA GLU A 91 -1.96 4.90 -7.63
C GLU A 91 -1.17 5.49 -8.81
N PHE A 92 -1.85 6.34 -9.58
CA PHE A 92 -1.28 7.08 -10.71
C PHE A 92 -1.04 8.57 -10.40
N GLY A 93 -1.94 9.21 -9.64
CA GLY A 93 -1.90 10.66 -9.40
C GLY A 93 -0.72 11.10 -8.54
N ALA A 94 -0.42 10.38 -7.46
CA ALA A 94 0.70 10.74 -6.60
C ALA A 94 2.06 10.38 -7.22
N VAL A 95 2.12 9.28 -7.99
CA VAL A 95 3.36 8.83 -8.64
C VAL A 95 3.71 9.70 -9.85
N SER A 96 2.72 10.23 -10.59
CA SER A 96 2.96 11.19 -11.70
C SER A 96 3.55 12.52 -11.22
N VAL A 97 3.04 13.07 -10.12
CA VAL A 97 3.56 14.34 -9.58
C VAL A 97 4.99 14.22 -9.05
N VAL A 98 5.36 13.04 -8.53
CA VAL A 98 6.63 12.83 -7.82
C VAL A 98 7.74 12.23 -8.72
N SER A 99 7.38 11.49 -9.77
CA SER A 99 8.33 10.80 -10.66
C SER A 99 9.00 11.70 -11.70
N GLY A 100 8.39 12.84 -12.06
CA GLY A 100 8.97 13.81 -13.01
C GLY A 100 9.06 13.34 -14.45
N HIS A 101 8.38 12.24 -14.79
CA HIS A 101 8.33 11.68 -16.15
C HIS A 101 9.70 11.37 -16.77
N ILE A 102 10.69 10.91 -15.98
CA ILE A 102 11.99 10.50 -16.54
C ILE A 102 11.86 9.08 -17.13
N ARG A 103 11.91 8.99 -18.47
CA ARG A 103 11.80 7.73 -19.21
C ARG A 103 12.90 6.73 -18.81
N GLY A 104 12.51 5.57 -18.30
CA GLY A 104 13.40 4.41 -18.07
C GLY A 104 13.91 4.24 -16.64
N GLU A 105 13.83 5.27 -15.79
CA GLU A 105 14.37 5.24 -14.42
C GLU A 105 13.26 5.18 -13.35
N THR A 106 12.14 5.89 -13.53
CA THR A 106 11.00 5.97 -12.58
C THR A 106 9.65 5.64 -13.21
N ASN A 107 9.65 4.91 -14.33
CA ASN A 107 8.45 4.56 -15.07
C ASN A 107 7.67 3.42 -14.41
N THR A 108 6.52 3.72 -13.81
CA THR A 108 5.49 2.73 -13.52
C THR A 108 4.62 2.50 -14.76
N LEU A 109 3.99 1.33 -14.88
CA LEU A 109 3.09 0.99 -16.00
C LEU A 109 2.04 2.09 -16.31
N PRO A 110 1.42 2.75 -15.31
CA PRO A 110 0.50 3.87 -15.52
C PRO A 110 1.16 5.11 -16.17
N LEU A 111 2.41 5.44 -15.81
CA LEU A 111 3.14 6.57 -16.40
C LEU A 111 3.51 6.31 -17.85
N HIS A 112 3.79 5.04 -18.19
CA HIS A 112 4.09 4.68 -19.57
C HIS A 112 2.88 4.93 -20.48
N VAL A 113 1.66 4.61 -20.01
CA VAL A 113 0.42 4.91 -20.75
C VAL A 113 0.24 6.42 -20.98
N GLU A 114 0.46 7.23 -19.95
CA GLU A 114 0.36 8.71 -20.05
C GLU A 114 1.35 9.27 -21.07
N ILE A 115 2.60 8.82 -21.02
CA ILE A 115 3.65 9.23 -21.93
C ILE A 115 3.30 8.87 -23.38
N LEU A 116 2.84 7.65 -23.65
CA LEU A 116 2.46 7.21 -25.00
C LEU A 116 1.24 7.98 -25.54
N TYR A 117 0.31 8.33 -24.64
CA TYR A 117 -0.85 9.15 -24.98
C TYR A 117 -0.46 10.59 -25.33
N ASN A 118 0.47 11.18 -24.56
CA ASN A 118 0.97 12.54 -24.79
C ASN A 118 1.78 12.67 -26.10
N GLU A 119 2.46 11.60 -26.53
CA GLU A 119 3.17 11.54 -27.80
C GLU A 119 2.26 11.32 -29.03
N TYR A 120 0.94 11.43 -28.88
CA TYR A 120 -0.06 11.20 -29.95
C TYR A 120 -0.01 9.81 -30.58
N THR A 121 0.69 8.85 -29.97
CA THR A 121 0.73 7.44 -30.38
C THR A 121 -0.46 6.67 -29.82
N PHE A 122 -1.67 7.12 -30.15
CA PHE A 122 -2.92 6.62 -29.56
C PHE A 122 -3.10 5.10 -29.69
N SER A 123 -2.70 4.51 -30.83
CA SER A 123 -2.78 3.05 -31.02
C SER A 123 -1.96 2.27 -30.00
N ALA A 124 -0.75 2.74 -29.68
CA ALA A 124 0.11 2.10 -28.69
C ALA A 124 -0.41 2.38 -27.25
N ALA A 125 -0.89 3.59 -26.97
CA ALA A 125 -1.49 3.94 -25.68
C ALA A 125 -2.72 3.09 -25.35
N PHE A 126 -3.62 2.86 -26.33
CA PHE A 126 -4.80 2.00 -26.16
C PHE A 126 -4.42 0.52 -25.97
N ALA A 127 -3.41 0.03 -26.69
CA ALA A 127 -2.91 -1.34 -26.52
C ALA A 127 -2.39 -1.57 -25.09
N VAL A 128 -1.53 -0.68 -24.59
CA VAL A 128 -0.98 -0.81 -23.23
C VAL A 128 -2.06 -0.60 -22.15
N SER A 129 -2.97 0.36 -22.34
CA SER A 129 -4.08 0.60 -21.40
C SER A 129 -5.03 -0.60 -21.30
N SER A 130 -5.35 -1.25 -22.42
CA SER A 130 -6.23 -2.41 -22.43
C SER A 130 -5.60 -3.63 -21.75
N ILE A 131 -4.29 -3.85 -21.91
CA ILE A 131 -3.54 -4.88 -21.17
C ILE A 131 -3.57 -4.58 -19.67
N LEU A 132 -3.29 -3.34 -19.28
CA LEU A 132 -3.31 -2.93 -17.87
C LEU A 132 -4.71 -3.08 -17.26
N ALA A 133 -5.75 -2.67 -17.98
CA ALA A 133 -7.15 -2.83 -17.56
C ALA A 133 -7.53 -4.31 -17.40
N LEU A 134 -7.09 -5.17 -18.32
CA LEU A 134 -7.34 -6.62 -18.24
C LEU A 134 -6.62 -7.24 -17.04
N LEU A 135 -5.38 -6.83 -16.78
CA LEU A 135 -4.59 -7.30 -15.64
C LEU A 135 -5.20 -6.83 -14.31
N ALA A 136 -5.70 -5.59 -14.25
CA ALA A 136 -6.43 -5.07 -13.10
C ALA A 136 -7.75 -5.83 -12.87
N LEU A 137 -8.50 -6.13 -13.94
CA LEU A 137 -9.72 -6.94 -13.88
C LEU A 137 -9.45 -8.35 -13.35
N VAL A 138 -8.42 -9.02 -13.88
CA VAL A 138 -8.01 -10.35 -13.40
C VAL A 138 -7.61 -10.31 -11.94
N THR A 139 -6.82 -9.31 -11.53
CA THR A 139 -6.39 -9.14 -10.13
C THR A 139 -7.59 -8.90 -9.21
N LEU A 140 -8.56 -8.08 -9.64
CA LEU A 140 -9.78 -7.82 -8.89
C LEU A 140 -10.66 -9.06 -8.78
N LEU A 141 -10.81 -9.83 -9.86
CA LEU A 141 -11.56 -11.10 -9.85
C LEU A 141 -10.92 -12.12 -8.91
N ILE A 142 -9.59 -12.25 -8.93
CA ILE A 142 -8.84 -13.12 -8.01
C ILE A 142 -9.07 -12.68 -6.57
N LYS A 143 -8.94 -11.38 -6.28
CA LYS A 143 -9.17 -10.83 -4.95
C LYS A 143 -10.60 -11.12 -4.46
N THR A 144 -11.61 -10.80 -5.26
CA THR A 144 -13.02 -11.05 -4.93
C THR A 144 -13.31 -12.54 -4.74
N TRP A 145 -12.68 -13.41 -5.53
CA TRP A 145 -12.84 -14.86 -5.39
C TRP A 145 -12.21 -15.40 -4.10
N ILE A 146 -11.02 -14.92 -3.74
CA ILE A 146 -10.36 -15.28 -2.47
C ILE A 146 -11.15 -14.74 -1.27
N GLU A 147 -11.61 -13.49 -1.34
CA GLU A 147 -12.41 -12.85 -0.30
C GLU A 147 -13.77 -13.55 -0.11
N SER A 148 -14.40 -13.99 -1.21
CA SER A 148 -15.64 -14.79 -1.16
C SER A 148 -15.42 -16.17 -0.56
N ARG A 149 -14.21 -16.74 -0.66
CA ARG A 149 -13.88 -18.03 -0.04
C ARG A 149 -13.59 -17.89 1.46
N HIS A 150 -12.92 -16.81 1.88
CA HIS A 150 -12.60 -16.55 3.29
C HIS A 150 -13.77 -15.96 4.08
N THR A 151 -14.63 -15.14 3.47
CA THR A 151 -15.87 -14.64 4.10
C THR A 151 -16.89 -15.77 4.36
N GLY A 152 -16.72 -16.93 3.68
CA GLY A 152 -17.46 -18.15 3.96
C GLY A 152 -17.18 -18.74 5.35
N ASP A 153 -15.98 -18.54 5.89
CA ASP A 153 -15.59 -19.02 7.23
C ASP A 153 -16.00 -18.03 8.35
N ILE A 154 -16.03 -16.72 8.09
CA ILE A 154 -16.43 -15.72 9.10
C ILE A 154 -17.94 -15.81 9.41
N ARG A 155 -18.78 -16.13 8.40
CA ARG A 155 -20.23 -16.31 8.60
C ARG A 155 -20.62 -17.64 9.26
N GLN A 156 -19.71 -18.60 9.40
CA GLN A 156 -19.97 -19.86 10.13
C GLN A 156 -19.55 -19.80 11.60
N ALA A 157 -18.77 -18.80 12.01
CA ALA A 157 -18.43 -18.59 13.42
C ALA A 157 -19.54 -17.86 14.22
N ASP A 158 -20.46 -17.19 13.52
CA ASP A 158 -21.59 -16.43 14.10
C ASP A 158 -22.97 -17.12 13.95
N ALA A 159 -23.02 -18.41 13.61
CA ALA A 159 -24.25 -19.20 13.46
C ALA A 159 -24.21 -20.48 14.32
#